data_AF-A0A135VBA2-F1
#
_entry.id   AF-A0A135VBA2-F1
#
_cell.length_a   1.000
_cell.length_b   1.000
_cell.length_c   1.000
_cell.angle_alpha   90.00
_cell.angle_beta   90.00
_cell.angle_gamma   90.00
#
_symmetry.space_group_name_H-M   'P 1'
#
loop_
_entity.id
_entity.type
_entity.pdbx_description
1 polymer ?
#
loop_
_entity_poly.entity_id
_entity_poly.type
_entity_poly.pdbx_seq_one_letter_code
_entity_poly.pdbx_strand_id
1 'polypeptide(L)'
;MPLRFLTRLRKGAGHYNVFYVPRYVKEFYGLRTGSYKGGVTLKDGTTAGYRISLSPHRNTFRGRVPESAGFPGSIVEVWMYPHTWMQSINIPIQSLEIRSEGPIPSFAYPDTFRTNYRQR
;
A
#
# COMPACT_ATOMS: atom_id res chain seq x y z
N MET A 1 -21.80 -0.57 -0.85
CA MET A 1 -21.44 -2.01 -0.97
C MET A 1 -19.97 -2.12 -1.39
N PRO A 2 -19.15 -2.97 -0.75
CA PRO A 2 -17.78 -3.21 -1.19
C PRO A 2 -17.77 -3.98 -2.52
N LEU A 3 -16.81 -3.66 -3.40
CA LEU A 3 -16.49 -4.55 -4.52
C LEU A 3 -15.64 -5.69 -3.99
N ARG A 4 -15.78 -6.89 -4.58
CA ARG A 4 -15.01 -8.08 -4.23
C ARG A 4 -14.56 -8.82 -5.49
N PHE A 5 -13.35 -9.36 -5.49
CA PHE A 5 -12.88 -10.24 -6.55
C PHE A 5 -11.76 -11.17 -6.05
N LEU A 6 -11.66 -12.32 -6.69
CA LEU A 6 -10.58 -13.27 -6.45
C LEU A 6 -9.37 -12.94 -7.32
N THR A 7 -8.17 -13.06 -6.76
CA THR A 7 -6.94 -12.87 -7.51
C THR A 7 -5.84 -13.75 -6.93
N ARG A 8 -4.85 -14.08 -7.78
CA ARG A 8 -3.69 -14.86 -7.37
C ARG A 8 -2.57 -13.92 -6.94
N LEU A 9 -2.01 -14.14 -5.75
CA LEU A 9 -0.85 -13.42 -5.26
C LEU A 9 0.40 -13.82 -6.05
N ARG A 10 1.27 -12.84 -6.28
CA ARG A 10 2.59 -12.99 -6.87
C ARG A 10 3.63 -12.41 -5.91
N LYS A 11 4.84 -12.96 -5.95
CA LYS A 11 5.96 -12.45 -5.16
C LYS A 11 6.25 -11.01 -5.59
N GLY A 12 6.21 -10.08 -4.63
CA GLY A 12 6.61 -8.70 -4.83
C GLY A 12 8.09 -8.48 -4.52
N ALA A 13 8.49 -7.20 -4.48
CA ALA A 13 9.77 -6.79 -3.95
C ALA A 13 9.62 -6.45 -2.47
N GLY A 14 10.60 -6.85 -1.65
CA GLY A 14 10.58 -6.66 -0.19
C GLY A 14 9.47 -7.49 0.49
N HIS A 15 8.98 -6.99 1.62
CA HIS A 15 7.98 -7.66 2.47
C HIS A 15 6.52 -7.49 1.98
N TYR A 16 6.30 -7.62 0.68
CA TYR A 16 4.97 -7.45 0.08
C TYR A 16 4.69 -8.48 -1.00
N ASN A 17 3.45 -8.94 -1.03
CA ASN A 17 2.89 -9.63 -2.17
C ASN A 17 2.18 -8.65 -3.11
N VAL A 18 2.08 -9.05 -4.36
CA VAL A 18 1.44 -8.28 -5.43
C VAL A 18 0.24 -9.04 -5.94
N PHE A 19 -0.81 -8.31 -6.28
CA PHE A 19 -1.94 -8.86 -7.02
C PHE A 19 -2.29 -7.98 -8.22
N TYR A 20 -2.99 -8.59 -9.18
CA TYR A 20 -3.49 -7.89 -10.35
C TYR A 20 -5.00 -7.82 -10.29
N VAL A 21 -5.53 -6.63 -10.59
CA VAL A 21 -6.97 -6.43 -10.74
C VAL A 21 -7.40 -7.05 -12.07
N PRO A 22 -8.45 -7.87 -12.14
CA PRO A 22 -8.97 -8.32 -13.42
C PRO A 22 -9.50 -7.15 -14.26
N ARG A 23 -9.33 -7.21 -15.59
CA ARG A 23 -9.74 -6.13 -16.50
C ARG A 23 -11.22 -5.76 -16.34
N TYR A 24 -12.09 -6.76 -16.24
CA TYR A 24 -13.53 -6.54 -16.05
C TYR A 24 -13.85 -5.79 -14.75
N VAL A 25 -13.11 -6.03 -13.66
CA VAL A 25 -13.29 -5.32 -12.38
C VAL A 25 -12.88 -3.86 -12.53
N LYS A 26 -11.76 -3.60 -13.20
CA LYS A 26 -11.28 -2.25 -13.49
C LYS A 26 -12.31 -1.45 -14.29
N GLU A 27 -12.83 -2.04 -15.36
CA GLU A 27 -13.75 -1.36 -16.30
C GLU A 27 -15.15 -1.20 -15.68
N PHE A 28 -15.72 -2.26 -15.11
CA PHE A 28 -17.06 -2.23 -14.54
C PHE A 28 -17.19 -1.27 -13.36
N TYR A 29 -16.20 -1.24 -12.46
CA TYR A 29 -16.23 -0.36 -11.27
C TYR A 29 -15.55 0.99 -11.50
N GLY A 30 -15.06 1.28 -12.71
CA GLY A 30 -14.41 2.57 -13.03
C GLY A 30 -13.22 2.87 -12.12
N LEU A 31 -12.42 1.86 -11.77
CA LEU A 31 -11.32 2.02 -10.82
C LEU A 31 -10.24 2.97 -11.37
N ARG A 32 -9.67 3.77 -10.47
CA ARG A 32 -8.59 4.72 -10.72
C ARG A 32 -7.32 4.31 -9.98
N THR A 33 -6.17 4.79 -10.45
CA THR A 33 -4.91 4.69 -9.69
C THR A 33 -5.01 5.53 -8.42
N GLY A 34 -4.48 5.03 -7.31
CA GLY A 34 -4.61 5.69 -6.01
C GLY A 34 -4.73 4.69 -4.87
N SER A 35 -5.23 5.14 -3.73
CA SER A 35 -5.49 4.30 -2.57
C SER A 35 -6.99 4.15 -2.31
N TYR A 36 -7.37 2.97 -1.86
CA TYR A 36 -8.74 2.64 -1.44
C TYR A 36 -8.70 2.07 -0.02
N LYS A 37 -9.77 2.30 0.75
CA LYS A 37 -10.04 1.47 1.91
C LYS A 37 -10.51 0.11 1.41
N GLY A 38 -9.93 -0.94 1.95
CA GLY A 38 -10.20 -2.30 1.50
C GLY A 38 -9.57 -3.32 2.43
N GLY A 39 -9.30 -4.50 1.89
CA GLY A 39 -8.64 -5.56 2.61
C GLY A 39 -8.55 -6.83 1.80
N VAL A 40 -8.09 -7.87 2.47
CA VAL A 40 -7.95 -9.21 1.90
C VAL A 40 -8.50 -10.23 2.87
N THR A 41 -9.18 -11.24 2.33
CA THR A 41 -9.59 -12.41 3.08
C THR A 41 -8.41 -13.38 3.09
N LEU A 42 -7.94 -13.70 4.29
CA LEU A 42 -6.81 -14.58 4.57
C LEU A 42 -7.20 -16.06 4.38
N LYS A 43 -6.20 -16.95 4.38
CA LYS A 43 -6.41 -18.40 4.19
C LYS A 43 -7.25 -19.06 5.29
N ASP A 44 -7.22 -18.53 6.49
CA ASP A 44 -8.00 -18.96 7.65
C ASP A 44 -9.45 -18.44 7.63
N GLY A 45 -9.84 -17.71 6.57
CA GLY A 45 -11.15 -17.07 6.46
C GLY A 45 -11.25 -15.73 7.19
N THR A 46 -10.20 -15.34 7.92
CA THR A 46 -10.17 -14.05 8.61
C THR A 46 -10.07 -12.93 7.60
N THR A 47 -10.87 -11.88 7.80
CA THR A 47 -10.82 -10.69 6.94
C THR A 47 -9.96 -9.62 7.61
N ALA A 48 -8.87 -9.22 6.95
CA ALA A 48 -8.01 -8.15 7.44
C ALA A 48 -8.14 -6.89 6.57
N GLY A 49 -8.39 -5.76 7.23
CA GLY A 49 -8.55 -4.46 6.60
C GLY A 49 -7.21 -3.77 6.36
N TYR A 50 -6.99 -3.29 5.14
CA TYR A 50 -5.78 -2.58 4.73
C TYR A 50 -6.09 -1.41 3.79
N ARG A 51 -5.14 -0.47 3.69
CA ARG A 51 -5.15 0.51 2.59
C ARG A 51 -4.62 -0.18 1.33
N ILE A 52 -5.45 -0.30 0.31
CA ILE A 52 -5.09 -0.92 -0.96
C ILE A 52 -4.64 0.15 -1.94
N SER A 53 -3.34 0.16 -2.26
CA SER A 53 -2.77 1.09 -3.25
C SER A 53 -2.72 0.43 -4.63
N LEU A 54 -3.42 1.00 -5.59
CA LEU A 54 -3.44 0.59 -7.00
C LEU A 54 -2.49 1.46 -7.83
N SER A 55 -1.55 0.78 -8.48
CA SER A 55 -0.60 1.37 -9.43
C SER A 55 -0.90 0.90 -10.86
N PRO A 56 -0.64 1.71 -11.89
CA PRO A 56 -0.81 1.30 -13.28
C PRO A 56 0.16 0.15 -13.61
N HIS A 57 -0.34 -0.87 -14.32
CA HIS A 57 0.49 -1.97 -14.81
C HIS A 57 -0.04 -2.52 -16.14
N ARG A 58 0.64 -2.16 -17.24
CA ARG A 58 0.21 -2.50 -18.60
C ARG A 58 -1.27 -2.11 -18.78
N ASN A 59 -2.13 -3.04 -19.18
CA ASN A 59 -3.55 -2.80 -19.40
C ASN A 59 -4.42 -2.95 -18.13
N THR A 60 -3.80 -3.18 -16.97
CA THR A 60 -4.51 -3.39 -15.70
C THR A 60 -3.93 -2.55 -14.55
N PHE A 61 -4.42 -2.77 -13.34
CA PHE A 61 -3.86 -2.26 -12.11
C PHE A 61 -3.17 -3.36 -11.32
N ARG A 62 -2.12 -2.95 -10.63
CA ARG A 62 -1.34 -3.75 -9.71
C ARG A 62 -1.54 -3.19 -8.31
N GLY A 63 -2.00 -4.04 -7.39
CA GLY A 63 -2.09 -3.73 -5.98
C GLY A 63 -0.98 -4.42 -5.18
N ARG A 64 -0.72 -3.90 -3.97
CA ARG A 64 0.22 -4.47 -3.00
C ARG A 64 -0.54 -4.88 -1.75
N VAL A 65 -0.15 -6.00 -1.16
CA VAL A 65 -0.64 -6.49 0.13
C VAL A 65 0.54 -6.96 0.97
N PRO A 66 0.46 -6.91 2.31
CA PRO A 66 1.51 -7.44 3.16
C PRO A 66 1.70 -8.95 2.95
N GLU A 67 2.88 -9.47 3.30
CA GLU A 67 3.15 -10.92 3.26
C GLU A 67 2.20 -11.73 4.14
N SER A 68 1.70 -11.14 5.23
CA SER A 68 0.68 -11.76 6.09
C SER A 68 -0.63 -12.06 5.36
N ALA A 69 -0.89 -11.43 4.21
CA ALA A 69 -2.08 -11.70 3.40
C ALA A 69 -2.09 -13.13 2.81
N GLY A 70 -0.93 -13.76 2.65
CA GLY A 70 -0.80 -15.10 2.07
C GLY A 70 0.56 -15.35 1.43
N PHE A 71 0.67 -16.46 0.73
CA PHE A 71 1.93 -16.87 0.09
C PHE A 71 1.88 -16.60 -1.41
N PRO A 72 3.02 -16.36 -2.08
CA PRO A 72 3.05 -16.30 -3.54
C PRO A 72 2.38 -17.53 -4.16
N GLY A 73 1.45 -17.31 -5.09
CA GLY A 73 0.66 -18.35 -5.75
C GLY A 73 -0.69 -18.66 -5.09
N SER A 74 -0.94 -18.22 -3.85
CA SER A 74 -2.26 -18.41 -3.23
C SER A 74 -3.34 -17.53 -3.87
N ILE A 75 -4.57 -18.04 -3.90
CA ILE A 75 -5.75 -17.27 -4.29
C ILE A 75 -6.27 -16.57 -3.03
N VAL A 76 -6.57 -15.29 -3.15
CA VAL A 76 -7.14 -14.48 -2.07
C VAL A 76 -8.32 -13.67 -2.62
N GLU A 77 -9.28 -13.37 -1.76
CA GLU A 77 -10.35 -12.43 -2.06
C GLU A 77 -9.90 -11.03 -1.64
N VAL A 78 -9.90 -10.10 -2.59
CA VAL A 78 -9.65 -8.68 -2.34
C VAL A 78 -10.99 -7.98 -2.30
N TRP A 79 -11.22 -7.16 -1.29
CA TRP A 79 -12.38 -6.29 -1.20
C TRP A 79 -11.95 -4.83 -1.08
N MET A 80 -12.69 -3.93 -1.73
CA MET A 80 -12.40 -2.50 -1.73
C MET A 80 -13.69 -1.69 -1.71
N TYR A 81 -13.62 -0.47 -1.19
CA TYR A 81 -14.71 0.50 -1.25
C TYR A 81 -14.41 1.56 -2.32
N PRO A 82 -15.02 1.49 -3.52
CA PRO A 82 -14.72 2.43 -4.62
C PRO A 82 -14.84 3.90 -4.21
N HIS A 83 -15.85 4.24 -3.41
CA HIS A 83 -16.12 5.60 -2.94
C HIS A 83 -15.05 6.17 -2.00
N THR A 84 -14.15 5.33 -1.48
CA THR A 84 -13.06 5.74 -0.57
C THR A 84 -11.75 6.04 -1.29
N TRP A 85 -11.82 6.21 -2.61
CA TRP A 85 -10.66 6.53 -3.43
C TRP A 85 -9.99 7.82 -2.97
N MET A 86 -8.68 7.75 -2.80
CA MET A 86 -7.79 8.88 -2.60
C MET A 86 -6.72 8.86 -3.68
N GLN A 87 -6.49 10.01 -4.32
CA GLN A 87 -5.42 10.16 -5.30
C GLN A 87 -4.05 9.86 -4.65
N SER A 88 -3.21 9.10 -5.35
CA SER A 88 -1.83 8.89 -4.90
C SER A 88 -1.05 10.19 -5.08
N ILE A 89 -0.59 10.78 -3.98
CA ILE A 89 0.32 11.93 -4.03
C ILE A 89 1.69 11.38 -4.43
N ASN A 90 2.04 11.47 -5.72
CA ASN A 90 3.44 11.37 -6.13
C ASN A 90 4.07 12.71 -5.76
N ILE A 91 4.66 12.81 -4.56
CA ILE A 91 5.58 13.91 -4.28
C ILE A 91 6.82 13.59 -5.12
N PRO A 92 7.15 14.37 -6.17
CA PRO A 92 8.44 14.21 -6.81
C PRO A 92 9.49 14.46 -5.73
N ILE A 93 10.39 13.50 -5.53
CA ILE A 93 11.63 13.76 -4.82
C ILE A 93 12.38 14.73 -5.72
N GLN A 94 12.18 16.03 -5.53
CA GLN A 94 13.15 17.00 -5.98
C GLN A 94 14.41 16.63 -5.21
N SER A 95 15.37 16.03 -5.90
CA SER A 95 16.75 16.04 -5.45
C SER A 95 17.11 17.51 -5.27
N LEU A 96 17.00 18.00 -4.04
CA LEU A 96 17.59 19.27 -3.67
C LEU A 96 19.09 19.05 -3.91
N GLU A 97 19.60 19.54 -5.04
CA GLU A 97 21.03 19.78 -5.20
C GLU A 97 21.40 20.79 -4.11
N ILE A 98 21.83 20.29 -2.96
CA ILE A 98 22.44 21.11 -1.93
C ILE A 98 23.76 21.56 -2.54
N ARG A 99 23.75 22.70 -3.25
CA ARG A 99 24.96 23.43 -3.56
C ARG A 99 25.58 23.82 -2.22
N SER A 100 26.68 23.16 -1.91
CA SER A 100 27.47 23.35 -0.71
C SER A 100 28.17 24.70 -0.76
N GLU A 101 27.44 25.79 -0.48
CA GLU A 101 28.03 27.08 -0.16
C GLU A 101 27.32 27.64 1.08
N GLY A 102 27.78 27.20 2.25
CA GLY A 102 27.34 27.76 3.53
C GLY A 102 27.43 26.76 4.69
N PRO A 103 27.78 27.21 5.90
CA PRO A 103 27.85 26.35 7.08
C PRO A 103 26.46 25.79 7.40
N ILE A 104 26.41 24.49 7.64
CA ILE A 104 25.20 23.70 7.90
C ILE A 104 24.41 24.32 9.08
N PRO A 105 23.13 24.71 8.92
CA PRO A 105 22.32 25.10 10.07
C PRO A 105 22.09 23.88 10.95
N SER A 106 22.48 24.00 12.23
CA SER A 106 22.26 22.98 13.25
C SER A 106 20.75 22.79 13.46
N PHE A 107 20.17 21.74 12.89
CA PHE A 107 18.82 21.31 13.21
C PHE A 107 18.84 20.59 14.56
N ALA A 108 18.45 21.29 15.62
CA ALA A 108 18.16 20.67 16.91
C ALA A 108 16.90 19.82 16.78
N TYR A 109 17.04 18.50 16.92
CA TYR A 109 15.90 17.60 17.06
C TYR A 109 15.26 17.86 18.42
N PRO A 110 13.94 18.09 18.52
CA PRO A 110 13.28 18.06 19.81
C PRO A 110 13.31 16.61 20.32
N ASP A 111 14.02 16.40 21.42
CA ASP A 111 14.11 15.12 22.13
C ASP A 111 12.72 14.54 22.41
N THR A 112 12.33 13.52 21.65
CA THR A 112 11.09 12.80 21.89
C THR A 112 11.32 11.65 22.87
N PHE A 113 10.76 11.86 24.07
CA PHE A 113 10.30 10.90 25.09
C PHE A 113 11.32 10.20 25.98
N ARG A 114 11.40 10.70 27.23
CA ARG A 114 11.73 9.94 28.45
C ARG A 114 10.97 8.60 28.47
N THR A 115 11.69 7.49 28.34
CA THR A 115 11.24 6.20 28.87
C THR A 115 11.95 5.95 30.20
N ASN A 116 11.20 6.11 31.30
CA ASN A 116 11.62 5.64 32.62
C ASN A 116 11.59 4.10 32.64
N TYR A 117 12.72 3.45 32.39
CA TYR A 117 12.92 2.09 32.88
C TYR A 117 13.45 2.17 34.30
N ARG A 118 12.51 1.97 35.24
CA ARG A 118 12.78 1.77 36.67
C ARG A 118 13.45 0.41 36.80
N GLN A 119 14.77 0.39 37.03
CA GLN A 119 15.49 -0.81 37.44
C GLN A 119 15.07 -1.18 38.87
N ARG A 120 14.82 -2.47 39.11
CA ARG A 120 15.07 -3.12 40.40
C ARG A 120 16.34 -3.93 40.23
#